data_AF-A0A6P4ESC9-F1
#
_entry.id   AF-A0A6P4ESC9-F1
#
_cell.length_a   1.000
_cell.length_b   1.000
_cell.length_c   1.000
_cell.angle_alpha   90.00
_cell.angle_beta   90.00
_cell.angle_gamma   90.00
#
_symmetry.space_group_name_H-M   'P 1'
#
loop_
_entity.id
_entity.type
_entity.pdbx_description
1 polymer ?
#
loop_
_entity_poly.entity_id
_entity_poly.type
_entity_poly.pdbx_seq_one_letter_code
_entity_poly.pdbx_strand_id
1 'polypeptide(L)'
;MNRLFGRGKPKEPGPSLNDCISGVDARATNIEEKISKLEAELRKYREQMSKMREGPAKNSVKQKALRVLKQKKAYEQQAESLRNQSFNMEQANYAAQSLKDTQATVAAMKDGVKQMKTEYKKINIDQIEVSP
;
A
#
# COMPACT_ATOMS: atom_id res chain seq x y z
N MET A 1 22.13 -38.83 10.50
CA MET A 1 21.08 -38.99 11.53
C MET A 1 19.83 -38.26 11.05
N ASN A 2 18.91 -38.98 10.39
CA ASN A 2 17.69 -38.42 9.81
C ASN A 2 16.59 -38.35 10.87
N ARG A 3 16.14 -37.13 11.20
CA ARG A 3 15.02 -36.89 12.11
C ARG A 3 13.70 -37.15 11.36
N LEU A 4 13.16 -38.35 11.58
CA LEU A 4 11.97 -38.95 10.96
C LEU A 4 10.63 -38.56 11.61
N PHE A 5 10.60 -37.64 12.58
CA PHE A 5 9.36 -37.16 13.19
C PHE A 5 9.39 -35.64 13.36
N GLY A 6 8.43 -34.96 12.72
CA GLY A 6 8.06 -33.59 13.09
C GLY A 6 8.66 -32.44 12.28
N ARG A 7 8.85 -32.58 10.95
CA ARG A 7 8.85 -31.37 10.11
C ARG A 7 7.42 -30.84 10.09
N GLY A 8 7.10 -29.93 11.02
CA GLY A 8 5.86 -29.16 10.96
C GLY A 8 5.71 -28.61 9.54
N LYS A 9 4.49 -28.63 9.00
CA LYS A 9 4.21 -28.06 7.67
C LYS A 9 4.93 -26.71 7.57
N PRO A 10 5.66 -26.40 6.48
CA PRO A 10 6.27 -25.10 6.31
C PRO A 10 5.17 -24.07 6.59
N LYS A 11 5.37 -23.24 7.62
CA LYS A 11 4.43 -22.19 7.99
C LYS A 11 4.25 -21.39 6.71
N GLU A 12 3.05 -21.42 6.13
CA GLU A 12 2.75 -20.56 4.99
C GLU A 12 3.15 -19.15 5.41
N PRO A 13 3.94 -18.43 4.59
CA PRO A 13 4.30 -17.07 4.92
C PRO A 13 2.99 -16.34 5.19
N GLY A 14 2.91 -15.67 6.34
CA GLY A 14 1.77 -14.82 6.66
C GLY A 14 1.51 -13.85 5.50
N PRO A 15 0.27 -13.34 5.36
CA PRO A 15 -0.10 -12.48 4.24
C PRO A 15 0.94 -11.38 4.06
N SER A 16 1.42 -11.21 2.82
CA SER A 16 2.45 -10.22 2.56
C SER A 16 1.88 -8.81 2.77
N LEU A 17 2.76 -7.85 3.04
CA LEU A 17 2.31 -6.45 3.18
C LEU A 17 1.60 -5.98 1.89
N ASN A 18 2.05 -6.46 0.72
CA ASN A 18 1.44 -6.20 -0.59
C ASN A 18 0.02 -6.77 -0.71
N ASP A 19 -0.24 -7.97 -0.19
CA ASP A 19 -1.58 -8.57 -0.19
C ASP A 19 -2.52 -7.74 0.69
N CYS A 20 -2.02 -7.29 1.84
CA CYS A 20 -2.77 -6.46 2.76
C CYS A 20 -3.07 -5.08 2.15
N ILE A 21 -2.11 -4.44 1.48
CA ILE A 21 -2.29 -3.17 0.75
C ILE A 21 -3.39 -3.34 -0.31
N SER A 22 -3.26 -4.37 -1.17
CA SER A 22 -4.23 -4.66 -2.22
C SER A 22 -5.65 -4.86 -1.68
N GLY A 23 -5.78 -5.53 -0.53
CA GLY A 23 -7.07 -5.72 0.14
C GLY A 23 -7.65 -4.44 0.77
N VAL A 24 -6.81 -3.51 1.23
CA VAL A 24 -7.25 -2.19 1.70
C VAL A 24 -7.73 -1.34 0.51
N ASP A 25 -6.97 -1.32 -0.57
CA ASP A 25 -7.31 -0.56 -1.78
C ASP A 25 -8.62 -1.04 -2.40
N ALA A 26 -8.80 -2.36 -2.54
CA ALA A 26 -10.06 -2.92 -3.04
C ALA A 26 -11.26 -2.49 -2.18
N ARG A 27 -11.10 -2.41 -0.85
CA ARG A 27 -12.16 -1.91 0.04
C ARG A 27 -12.41 -0.42 -0.16
N ALA A 28 -11.36 0.38 -0.35
CA ALA A 28 -11.47 1.81 -0.64
C ALA A 28 -12.24 2.04 -1.95
N THR A 29 -11.88 1.34 -3.04
CA THR A 29 -12.57 1.41 -4.33
C THR A 29 -14.05 1.03 -4.22
N ASN A 30 -14.38 -0.04 -3.49
CA ASN A 30 -15.77 -0.44 -3.26
C ASN A 30 -16.59 0.64 -2.53
N ILE A 31 -15.98 1.41 -1.64
CA ILE A 31 -16.64 2.52 -0.96
C ILE A 31 -16.76 3.73 -1.90
N GLU A 32 -15.75 4.01 -2.71
CA GLU A 32 -15.80 5.07 -3.73
C GLU A 32 -16.92 4.84 -4.75
N GLU A 33 -17.17 3.59 -5.16
CA GLU A 33 -18.32 3.24 -6.00
C GLU A 33 -19.66 3.57 -5.32
N LYS A 34 -19.78 3.32 -4.01
CA LYS A 34 -20.99 3.69 -3.25
C LYS A 34 -21.15 5.20 -3.16
N ILE A 35 -20.05 5.94 -2.96
CA ILE A 35 -20.04 7.40 -2.97
C ILE A 35 -20.55 7.91 -4.32
N SER A 36 -20.02 7.39 -5.43
CA SER A 36 -20.43 7.77 -6.79
C SER A 36 -21.93 7.55 -7.04
N LYS A 37 -22.49 6.43 -6.59
CA LYS A 37 -23.93 6.16 -6.66
C LYS A 37 -24.75 7.19 -5.87
N LEU A 38 -24.32 7.52 -4.65
CA LEU A 38 -24.98 8.54 -3.81
C LEU A 38 -24.86 9.95 -4.41
N GLU A 39 -23.74 10.29 -5.06
CA GLU A 39 -23.60 11.55 -5.80
C GLU A 39 -24.58 11.65 -6.96
N ALA A 40 -24.73 10.59 -7.75
CA ALA A 40 -25.69 10.54 -8.84
C ALA A 40 -27.12 10.74 -8.32
N GLU A 41 -27.47 10.14 -7.18
CA GLU A 41 -28.77 10.36 -6.54
C GLU A 41 -28.96 11.80 -6.04
N LEU A 42 -27.94 12.40 -5.43
CA LEU A 42 -27.96 13.81 -5.01
C LEU A 42 -28.15 14.77 -6.19
N ARG A 43 -27.53 14.50 -7.34
CA ARG A 43 -27.74 15.28 -8.57
C ARG A 43 -29.20 15.23 -9.01
N LYS A 44 -29.83 14.05 -9.00
CA LYS A 44 -31.25 13.89 -9.32
C LYS A 44 -32.15 14.69 -8.37
N TYR A 45 -31.89 14.66 -7.06
CA TYR A 45 -32.66 15.48 -6.12
C TYR A 45 -32.47 16.99 -6.36
N ARG A 46 -31.26 17.43 -6.69
CA ARG A 46 -30.97 18.83 -7.01
C ARG A 46 -31.75 19.29 -8.25
N GLU A 47 -31.76 18.50 -9.31
CA GLU A 47 -32.53 18.77 -10.54
C GLU A 47 -34.04 18.72 -10.31
N GLN A 48 -34.51 17.78 -9.49
CA GLN A 48 -35.93 17.73 -9.13
C GLN A 48 -36.34 19.00 -8.38
N MET A 49 -35.58 19.40 -7.35
CA MET A 49 -35.87 20.59 -6.55
C MET A 49 -35.77 21.90 -7.34
N SER A 50 -34.92 21.99 -8.37
CA SER A 50 -34.80 23.21 -9.18
C SER A 50 -36.07 23.48 -10.01
N LYS A 51 -36.85 22.45 -10.31
CA LYS A 51 -38.13 22.54 -11.04
C LYS A 51 -39.33 22.70 -10.11
N MET A 52 -39.14 22.65 -8.79
CA MET A 52 -40.22 22.71 -7.80
C MET A 52 -40.38 24.12 -7.22
N ARG A 53 -41.64 24.54 -7.05
CA ARG A 53 -42.00 25.71 -6.25
C ARG A 53 -41.69 25.45 -4.77
N GLU A 54 -41.42 26.52 -4.04
CA GLU A 54 -41.26 26.46 -2.59
C GLU A 54 -42.53 25.93 -1.93
N GLY A 55 -42.38 25.03 -0.94
CA GLY A 55 -43.49 24.46 -0.20
C GLY A 55 -43.23 23.07 0.37
N PRO A 56 -44.26 22.45 0.98
CA PRO A 56 -44.13 21.17 1.68
C PRO A 56 -43.56 20.03 0.82
N ALA A 57 -43.93 19.98 -0.46
CA ALA A 57 -43.43 18.99 -1.39
C ALA A 57 -41.90 19.11 -1.62
N LYS A 58 -41.40 20.34 -1.84
CA LYS A 58 -39.97 20.60 -2.02
C LYS A 58 -39.19 20.34 -0.74
N ASN A 59 -39.77 20.67 0.42
CA ASN A 59 -39.18 20.36 1.73
C ASN A 59 -39.01 18.86 1.95
N SER A 60 -39.98 18.03 1.53
CA SER A 60 -39.86 16.56 1.60
C SER A 60 -38.70 16.03 0.76
N VAL A 61 -38.54 16.53 -0.46
CA VAL A 61 -37.40 16.18 -1.34
C VAL A 61 -36.07 16.62 -0.72
N LYS A 62 -36.01 17.83 -0.15
CA LYS A 62 -34.84 18.34 0.57
C LYS A 62 -34.45 17.43 1.74
N GLN A 63 -35.42 16.94 2.52
CA GLN A 63 -35.13 16.01 3.63
C GLN A 63 -34.57 14.67 3.13
N LYS A 64 -35.07 14.15 2.00
CA LYS A 64 -34.49 12.94 1.37
C LYS A 64 -33.05 13.20 0.92
N ALA A 65 -32.79 14.31 0.24
CA ALA A 65 -31.45 14.71 -0.20
C ALA A 65 -30.49 14.86 1.00
N LEU A 66 -30.93 15.43 2.12
CA LEU A 66 -30.12 15.55 3.33
C LEU A 66 -29.74 14.19 3.93
N ARG A 67 -30.61 13.19 3.87
CA ARG A 67 -30.27 11.82 4.33
C ARG A 67 -29.20 11.18 3.45
N VAL A 68 -29.36 11.29 2.13
CA VAL A 68 -28.36 10.78 1.17
C VAL A 68 -27.03 11.51 1.34
N LEU A 69 -27.04 12.83 1.55
CA LEU A 69 -25.83 13.61 1.81
C LEU A 69 -25.10 13.16 3.07
N LYS A 70 -25.83 12.88 4.16
CA LYS A 70 -25.25 12.35 5.40
C LYS A 70 -24.60 10.98 5.17
N GLN A 71 -25.27 10.09 4.44
CA GLN A 71 -24.73 8.77 4.11
C GLN A 71 -23.47 8.89 3.23
N LYS A 72 -23.49 9.78 2.23
CA LYS A 72 -22.33 10.06 1.39
C LYS A 72 -21.13 10.51 2.22
N LYS A 73 -21.31 11.49 3.12
CA LYS A 73 -20.25 11.99 4.00
C LYS A 73 -19.64 10.91 4.89
N ALA A 74 -20.47 10.00 5.42
CA ALA A 74 -19.98 8.87 6.22
C ALA A 74 -19.08 7.95 5.39
N TYR A 75 -19.44 7.66 4.14
CA TYR A 75 -18.60 6.87 3.24
C TYR A 75 -17.34 7.62 2.79
N GLU A 76 -17.40 8.93 2.54
CA GLU A 76 -16.21 9.75 2.24
C GLU A 76 -15.18 9.65 3.36
N GLN A 77 -15.61 9.78 4.62
CA GLN A 77 -14.75 9.62 5.78
C GLN A 77 -14.17 8.20 5.89
N GLN A 78 -14.97 7.17 5.60
CA GLN A 78 -14.50 5.79 5.59
C GLN A 78 -13.45 5.54 4.49
N ALA A 79 -13.65 6.07 3.29
CA ALA A 79 -12.70 5.97 2.19
C ALA A 79 -11.39 6.68 2.48
N GLU A 80 -11.45 7.88 3.08
CA GLU A 80 -10.25 8.60 3.53
C GLU A 80 -9.46 7.81 4.58
N SER A 81 -10.13 7.23 5.58
CA SER A 81 -9.47 6.37 6.57
C SER A 81 -8.77 5.17 5.94
N LEU A 82 -9.35 4.54 4.93
CA LEU A 82 -8.74 3.40 4.23
C LEU A 82 -7.55 3.84 3.37
N ARG A 83 -7.66 4.98 2.68
CA ARG A 83 -6.52 5.54 1.92
C ARG A 83 -5.34 5.88 2.81
N ASN A 84 -5.60 6.46 3.99
CA ASN A 84 -4.55 6.71 4.98
C ASN A 84 -3.93 5.41 5.50
N GLN A 85 -4.75 4.37 5.71
CA GLN A 85 -4.24 3.04 6.09
C GLN A 85 -3.34 2.46 5.00
N SER A 86 -3.78 2.51 3.73
CA SER A 86 -3.01 2.00 2.59
C SER A 86 -1.68 2.74 2.45
N PHE A 87 -1.70 4.07 2.48
CA PHE A 87 -0.50 4.90 2.42
C PHE A 87 0.51 4.57 3.52
N ASN A 88 0.06 4.43 4.76
CA ASN A 88 0.96 4.06 5.87
C ASN A 88 1.60 2.68 5.65
N MET A 89 0.85 1.74 5.06
CA MET A 89 1.37 0.41 4.71
C MET A 89 2.35 0.47 3.54
N GLU A 90 2.08 1.26 2.51
CA GLU A 90 3.02 1.50 1.40
C GLU A 90 4.34 2.07 1.90
N GLN A 91 4.29 3.05 2.81
CA GLN A 91 5.48 3.63 3.43
C GLN A 91 6.28 2.58 4.21
N ALA A 92 5.61 1.73 4.99
CA ALA A 92 6.25 0.63 5.70
C ALA A 92 6.85 -0.42 4.75
N ASN A 93 6.17 -0.71 3.64
CA ASN A 93 6.64 -1.62 2.59
C ASN A 93 7.92 -1.11 1.95
N TYR A 94 7.94 0.18 1.61
CA TYR A 94 9.09 0.84 1.01
C TYR A 94 10.30 0.82 1.95
N ALA A 95 10.10 1.13 3.23
CA ALA A 95 11.14 1.04 4.24
C ALA A 95 11.69 -0.39 4.37
N ALA A 96 10.81 -1.40 4.38
CA ALA A 96 11.22 -2.80 4.44
C ALA A 96 12.02 -3.22 3.20
N GLN A 97 11.64 -2.75 2.01
CA GLN A 97 12.38 -3.03 0.77
C GLN A 97 13.76 -2.35 0.77
N SER A 98 13.83 -1.09 1.16
CA SER A 98 15.10 -0.34 1.29
C SER A 98 16.08 -1.03 2.25
N LEU A 99 15.58 -1.59 3.36
CA LEU A 99 16.40 -2.38 4.28
C LEU A 99 16.92 -3.67 3.65
N LYS A 100 16.10 -4.39 2.87
CA LYS A 100 16.54 -5.59 2.13
C LYS A 100 17.61 -5.24 1.10
N ASP A 101 17.44 -4.16 0.36
CA ASP A 101 18.40 -3.71 -0.66
C ASP A 101 19.72 -3.30 0.00
N THR A 102 19.65 -2.62 1.14
CA THR A 102 20.83 -2.29 1.95
C THR A 102 21.55 -3.55 2.43
N GLN A 103 20.81 -4.54 2.93
CA GLN A 103 21.38 -5.82 3.36
C GLN A 103 22.08 -6.55 2.21
N ALA A 104 21.45 -6.58 1.03
CA ALA A 104 22.02 -7.19 -0.17
C ALA A 104 23.31 -6.47 -0.62
N THR A 105 23.30 -5.14 -0.59
CA THR A 105 24.48 -4.32 -0.90
C THR A 105 25.63 -4.61 0.08
N VAL A 106 25.35 -4.64 1.38
CA VAL A 106 26.36 -4.97 2.40
C VAL A 106 26.91 -6.39 2.22
N ALA A 107 26.06 -7.36 1.86
CA ALA A 107 26.50 -8.72 1.57
C ALA A 107 27.44 -8.76 0.36
N ALA A 108 27.05 -8.11 -0.75
CA ALA A 108 27.88 -8.00 -1.95
C ALA A 108 29.23 -7.32 -1.69
N MET A 109 29.23 -6.24 -0.88
CA MET A 109 30.47 -5.57 -0.47
C MET A 109 31.39 -6.48 0.34
N LYS A 110 30.84 -7.27 1.28
CA LYS A 110 31.64 -8.23 2.08
C LYS A 110 32.29 -9.28 1.20
N ASP A 111 31.54 -9.81 0.23
CA ASP A 111 32.05 -10.79 -0.72
C ASP A 111 33.12 -10.19 -1.63
N GLY A 112 32.89 -8.97 -2.16
CA GLY A 112 33.87 -8.24 -2.96
C GLY A 112 35.18 -7.96 -2.20
N VAL A 113 35.10 -7.52 -0.93
CA VAL A 113 36.28 -7.33 -0.08
C VAL A 113 37.04 -8.64 0.15
N LYS A 114 36.33 -9.76 0.33
CA LYS A 114 36.95 -11.09 0.50
C LYS A 114 37.68 -11.54 -0.77
N GLN A 115 37.07 -11.31 -1.94
CA GLN A 115 37.70 -11.59 -3.23
C GLN A 115 38.93 -10.71 -3.45
N MET A 116 38.82 -9.40 -3.21
CA MET A 116 39.94 -8.46 -3.33
C MET A 116 41.12 -8.85 -2.43
N LYS A 117 40.88 -9.26 -1.19
CA LYS A 117 41.93 -9.78 -0.28
C LYS A 117 42.58 -11.06 -0.82
N THR A 118 41.82 -11.91 -1.49
CA THR A 118 42.34 -13.14 -2.09
C THR A 118 43.23 -12.83 -3.29
N GLU A 119 42.79 -11.93 -4.18
CA GLU A 119 43.57 -11.50 -5.34
C GLU A 119 44.81 -10.71 -4.95
N TYR A 120 44.73 -9.84 -3.94
CA TYR A 120 45.87 -9.07 -3.43
C TYR A 120 47.02 -9.98 -2.96
N LYS A 121 46.71 -11.13 -2.36
CA LYS A 121 47.73 -12.13 -1.97
C LYS A 121 48.44 -12.78 -3.16
N LYS A 122 47.86 -12.72 -4.37
CA LYS A 122 48.50 -13.24 -5.59
C LYS A 122 49.42 -12.21 -6.25
N ILE A 123 49.36 -10.94 -5.83
CA ILE A 123 50.27 -9.90 -6.31
C ILE A 123 51.61 -10.10 -5.59
N ASN A 124 52.62 -10.58 -6.31
CA ASN A 124 54.00 -10.58 -5.83
C ASN A 124 54.55 -9.16 -5.89
N ILE A 125 54.68 -8.53 -4.72
CA ILE A 125 55.26 -7.19 -4.56
C ILE A 125 56.72 -7.18 -5.06
N ASP A 126 57.41 -8.31 -4.98
CA ASP A 126 58.80 -8.49 -5.45
C ASP A 126 58.97 -8.36 -6.98
N GLN A 127 57.89 -8.40 -7.77
CA GLN A 127 57.92 -8.18 -9.22
C GLN A 127 57.61 -6.72 -9.61
N ILE A 128 57.20 -5.88 -8.66
CA ILE A 128 56.93 -4.46 -8.88
C ILE A 128 58.23 -3.68 -8.58
N GLU A 129 59.26 -3.91 -9.40
CA GLU A 129 60.39 -2.98 -9.44
C GLU A 129 59.91 -1.67 -10.08
N VAL A 130 59.99 -0.57 -9.33
CA VAL A 130 59.86 0.77 -9.88
C VAL A 130 61.18 1.06 -10.59
N SER A 131 61.18 0.94 -11.91
CA SER A 131 62.29 1.41 -12.73
C SER A 131 62.43 2.94 -12.52
N PRO A 132 63.63 3.45 -12.19
CA PRO A 132 63.88 4.88 -11.97
C PRO A 132 63.69 5.74 -13.22
#